data_AF-A0A6H0TL90-F1
#
_entry.id   AF-A0A6H0TL90-F1
#
_cell.length_a   1.000
_cell.length_b   1.000
_cell.length_c   1.000
_cell.angle_alpha   90.00
_cell.angle_beta   90.00
_cell.angle_gamma   90.00
#
_symmetry.space_group_name_H-M   'P 1'
#
loop_
_entity.id
_entity.type
_entity.pdbx_description
1 polymer ?
#
loop_
_entity_poly.entity_id
_entity_poly.type
_entity_poly.pdbx_seq_one_letter_code
_entity_poly.pdbx_strand_id
1 'polypeptide(L)' 'MIFSERLKEEREKRNWSQNDLAEKIHVSRQSVSKWETGKNYPSIEIIIHLTHYPKEVSFLKCVTIV' A
#
# COMPACT_ATOMS: atom_id res chain seq x y z
N MET A 1 -6.56 -4.11 -12.87
CA MET A 1 -6.44 -3.77 -11.45
C MET A 1 -5.44 -2.67 -11.30
N ILE A 2 -5.87 -1.51 -10.80
CA ILE A 2 -5.01 -0.34 -10.59
C ILE A 2 -4.34 -0.50 -9.22
N PHE A 3 -3.10 0.00 -9.06
CA PHE A 3 -2.35 -0.05 -7.79
C PHE A 3 -3.18 0.43 -6.59
N SER A 4 -3.97 1.48 -6.79
CA SER A 4 -4.86 2.09 -5.79
C SER A 4 -5.89 1.11 -5.22
N GLU A 5 -6.51 0.29 -6.08
CA GLU A 5 -7.51 -0.71 -5.70
C GLU A 5 -6.85 -1.83 -4.90
N ARG A 6 -5.72 -2.34 -5.40
CA ARG A 6 -5.00 -3.44 -4.73
C ARG A 6 -4.46 -3.03 -3.36
N LEU A 7 -3.94 -1.81 -3.22
CA LEU A 7 -3.48 -1.28 -1.95
C LEU A 7 -4.61 -1.25 -0.91
N LYS A 8 -5.80 -0.80 -1.34
CA LYS A 8 -7.00 -0.76 -0.50
C LYS A 8 -7.47 -2.17 -0.11
N GLU A 9 -7.52 -3.09 -1.07
CA GLU A 9 -7.90 -4.49 -0.82
C GLU A 9 -6.97 -5.16 0.19
N GLU A 10 -5.66 -5.02 0.04
CA GLU A 10 -4.69 -5.60 0.96
C GLU A 10 -4.75 -4.96 2.35
N ARG A 11 -5.02 -3.65 2.43
CA ARG A 11 -5.28 -2.97 3.71
C ARG A 11 -6.51 -3.54 4.41
N GLU A 12 -7.61 -3.72 3.66
CA GLU A 12 -8.88 -4.23 4.18
C GLU A 12 -8.79 -5.71 4.59
N LYS A 13 -8.07 -6.55 3.83
CA LYS A 13 -7.80 -7.95 4.21
C LYS A 13 -7.11 -8.07 5.56
N ARG A 14 -6.30 -7.07 5.92
CA ARG A 14 -5.56 -7.02 7.19
C ARG A 14 -6.32 -6.28 8.30
N ASN A 15 -7.56 -5.86 8.04
CA ASN A 15 -8.37 -5.02 8.95
C ASN A 15 -7.63 -3.75 9.40
N TRP A 16 -6.78 -3.18 8.55
CA TRP A 16 -6.07 -1.95 8.85
C TRP A 16 -6.89 -0.74 8.42
N SER A 17 -6.88 0.31 9.23
CA SER A 17 -7.32 1.63 8.80
C SER A 17 -6.23 2.29 7.93
N GLN A 18 -6.59 3.37 7.23
CA GLN A 18 -5.60 4.17 6.50
C GLN A 18 -4.52 4.74 7.43
N ASN A 19 -4.86 5.01 8.70
CA ASN A 19 -3.90 5.45 9.70
C ASN A 19 -2.93 4.32 10.05
N ASP A 20 -3.44 3.10 10.29
CA ASP A 20 -2.58 1.97 10.66
C ASP A 20 -1.58 1.62 9.57
N LEU A 21 -2.01 1.68 8.30
CA LEU A 21 -1.11 1.51 7.17
C LEU A 21 -0.07 2.64 7.10
N ALA A 22 -0.51 3.88 7.33
CA ALA A 22 0.36 5.05 7.30
C ALA A 22 1.44 4.98 8.39
N GLU A 23 1.07 4.59 9.62
CA GLU A 23 1.99 4.40 10.74
C GLU A 23 3.01 3.31 10.45
N LYS A 24 2.57 2.17 9.89
CA LYS A 24 3.45 1.03 9.58
C LYS A 24 4.52 1.34 8.54
N ILE A 25 4.22 2.17 7.56
CA ILE A 25 5.15 2.57 6.49
C ILE A 25 5.69 3.99 6.69
N HIS A 26 5.51 4.55 7.89
CA HIS A 26 6.03 5.87 8.30
C HIS A 26 5.67 7.02 7.36
N VAL A 27 4.41 7.08 6.92
CA VAL A 27 3.88 8.18 6.11
C VAL A 27 2.67 8.84 6.75
N SER A 28 2.22 9.93 6.14
CA SER A 28 0.95 10.54 6.50
C SER A 28 -0.24 9.72 5.99
N ARG A 29 -1.33 9.67 6.76
CA ARG A 29 -2.63 9.14 6.31
C ARG A 29 -3.09 9.77 4.99
N GLN A 30 -2.82 11.06 4.81
CA GLN A 30 -3.17 11.79 3.59
C GLN A 30 -2.46 11.20 2.36
N SER A 31 -1.21 10.75 2.51
CA SER A 31 -0.47 10.06 1.45
C SER A 31 -1.16 8.75 1.07
N VAL A 32 -1.52 7.93 2.06
CA VAL A 32 -2.27 6.68 1.83
C VAL A 32 -3.60 6.94 1.12
N SER A 33 -4.37 7.93 1.58
CA SER A 33 -5.63 8.31 0.93
C SER A 33 -5.44 8.76 -0.53
N LYS A 34 -4.38 9.52 -0.83
CA LYS A 34 -4.05 9.94 -2.21
C LYS A 34 -3.68 8.74 -3.10
N TRP A 35 -3.00 7.74 -2.55
CA TRP A 35 -2.65 6.52 -3.27
C TRP A 35 -3.88 5.65 -3.55
N GLU A 36 -4.77 5.47 -2.56
CA GLU A 36 -6.01 4.71 -2.75
C GLU A 36 -7.01 5.40 -3.68
N THR A 37 -6.91 6.72 -3.84
CA THR A 37 -7.75 7.49 -4.78
C THR A 37 -7.10 7.70 -6.15
N GLY A 38 -5.88 7.17 -6.36
CA GLY A 38 -5.14 7.31 -7.63
C GLY A 38 -4.66 8.73 -7.95
N LYS A 39 -4.79 9.67 -7.01
CA LYS A 39 -4.37 11.07 -7.18
C LYS A 39 -2.85 11.26 -7.13
N ASN A 40 -2.14 10.31 -6.51
CA ASN A 40 -0.69 10.31 -6.44
C ASN A 40 -0.18 8.87 -6.37
N TYR A 41 1.08 8.63 -6.76
CA TYR A 41 1.74 7.34 -6.58
C TYR A 41 2.78 7.42 -5.46
N PRO A 42 2.98 6.33 -4.68
CA PRO A 42 4.06 6.24 -3.72
C PRO A 42 5.43 6.28 -4.41
N SER A 43 6.45 6.78 -3.72
CA SER A 43 7.82 6.71 -4.21
C SER A 43 8.34 5.27 -4.23
N ILE A 44 9.40 5.01 -5.00
CA ILE A 44 10.07 3.70 -5.06
C ILE A 44 10.44 3.18 -3.68
N GLU A 45 10.91 4.05 -2.79
CA GLU A 45 11.26 3.70 -1.41
C GLU A 45 10.06 3.12 -0.64
N ILE A 46 8.87 3.70 -0.82
CA ILE A 46 7.64 3.24 -0.18
C ILE A 46 7.17 1.93 -0.79
N ILE A 47 7.32 1.78 -2.11
CA ILE A 47 7.05 0.52 -2.79
C ILE A 47 7.96 -0.57 -2.21
N ILE A 48 9.23 -0.26 -1.95
CA ILE A 48 10.16 -1.18 -1.28
C ILE A 48 9.70 -1.47 0.15
N HIS A 49 9.25 -0.49 0.93
CA HIS A 49 8.73 -0.76 2.27
C HIS A 49 7.45 -1.60 2.28
N LEU A 50 6.57 -1.42 1.30
CA LEU A 50 5.38 -2.25 1.12
C LEU A 50 5.74 -3.68 0.70
N THR A 51 6.85 -3.88 -0.03
CA THR A 51 7.30 -5.21 -0.46
C THR A 51 8.14 -5.93 0.59
N HIS A 52 8.93 -5.20 1.38
CA HIS A 52 9.84 -5.79 2.38
C HIS A 52 9.18 -6.07 3.73
N TYR A 53 7.92 -5.68 3.97
CA TYR A 53 7.23 -5.96 5.24
C TYR A 53 7.09 -7.48 5.42
N PRO A 54 7.91 -8.12 6.30
CA PRO A 54 7.93 -9.56 6.38
C PRO A 54 6.93 -10.00 7.44
N LYS A 55 5.75 -10.41 6.95
CA LYS A 55 5.05 -11.66 7.30
C LYS A 55 3.67 -11.66 6.61
N GLU A 56 3.41 -12.78 5.93
CA GLU A 56 2.22 -13.08 5.12
C GLU A 56 2.20 -12.40 3.75
N VAL A 57 2.81 -13.13 2.82
CA VAL A 57 2.86 -12.97 1.37
C VAL A 57 1.48 -12.64 0.80
N SER A 58 1.26 -11.40 0.33
CA SER A 58 0.17 -11.05 -0.61
C SER A 58 0.39 -9.75 -1.40
N PHE A 59 1.31 -8.85 -0.99
CA PHE A 59 1.60 -7.63 -1.76
C PHE A 59 2.38 -7.87 -3.07
N LEU A 60 3.12 -8.99 -3.17
CA LEU A 60 3.95 -9.36 -4.34
C LEU A 60 3.15 -9.55 -5.64
N LYS A 61 1.82 -9.69 -5.60
CA LYS A 61 0.99 -9.78 -6.81
C LYS A 61 0.64 -8.41 -7.42
N CYS A 62 0.94 -7.31 -6.71
CA CYS A 62 0.52 -5.97 -7.14
C CYS A 62 1.42 -5.34 -8.21
N VAL A 63 2.72 -5.65 -8.22
CA VAL A 63 3.73 -4.91 -8.99
C VAL A 63 4.34 -5.73 -10.14
N THR A 64 4.16 -7.05 -10.15
CA THR A 64 4.83 -7.97 -11.11
C THR A 64 3.91 -8.45 -12.24
N ILE A 65 3.16 -7.56 -12.89
CA ILE A 65 2.60 -7.83 -14.24
C ILE A 65 3.18 -6.79 -15.19
N VAL A 66 4.43 -7.04 -15.58
CA VAL A 66 4.99 -6.74 -16.89
C VAL A 66 5.69 -8.01 -17.35
#